data_AF-A0A409VPA7-F1
#
_entry.id   AF-A0A409VPA7-F1
#
_cell.length_a   1.000
_cell.length_b   1.000
_cell.length_c   1.000
_cell.angle_alpha   90.00
_cell.angle_beta   90.00
_cell.angle_gamma   90.00
#
_symmetry.space_group_name_H-M   'P 1'
#
loop_
_entity.id
_entity.type
_entity.pdbx_description
1 polymer ?
#
loop_
_entity_poly.entity_id
_entity_poly.type
_entity_poly.pdbx_seq_one_letter_code
_entity_poly.pdbx_strand_id
1 'polypeptide(L)'
;MALSTHTTPSESADNEWTEILRNERINRRILPNHLSNIIATMVSKGLAAYEPPKQTRSVLLFWRLPEEWAEVLYDWVVSTGQLNTILTFYDITDPPVDSPLTNIPVPLLRRAIAILGKTGRSQMIAIPDGEGVRFLPRAK
;
A
#
# COMPACT_ATOMS: atom_id res chain seq x y z
N MET A 1 -5.80 -0.10 7.78
CA MET A 1 -6.00 -0.77 9.07
C MET A 1 -4.88 -0.34 10.00
N ALA A 2 -5.16 0.48 11.01
CA ALA A 2 -4.16 1.03 11.94
C ALA A 2 -4.23 0.30 13.28
N LEU A 3 -3.08 -0.10 13.82
CA LEU A 3 -2.97 -0.67 15.17
C LEU A 3 -2.28 0.34 16.09
N SER A 4 -2.99 0.79 17.12
CA SER A 4 -2.40 1.36 18.34
C SER A 4 -2.46 0.31 19.43
N THR A 5 -1.33 -0.06 20.01
CA THR A 5 -1.28 -0.86 21.25
C THR A 5 -0.06 -0.49 22.09
N HIS A 6 -0.28 0.19 23.21
CA HIS A 6 0.47 -0.12 24.43
C HIS A 6 -0.10 -1.43 24.98
N THR A 7 0.66 -2.53 24.98
CA THR A 7 0.51 -3.72 25.86
C THR A 7 1.71 -4.66 25.62
N THR A 8 2.08 -5.37 26.67
CA THR A 8 3.21 -6.30 26.93
C THR A 8 3.63 -7.29 25.82
N PRO A 9 4.85 -7.87 25.90
CA PRO A 9 5.36 -8.81 24.91
C PRO A 9 4.75 -10.19 25.18
N SER A 10 3.54 -10.45 24.69
CA SER A 10 3.02 -11.81 24.59
C SER A 10 3.37 -12.38 23.21
N GLU A 11 4.09 -13.50 23.23
CA GLU A 11 4.19 -14.45 22.13
C GLU A 11 2.77 -14.82 21.63
N SER A 12 2.28 -14.11 20.62
CA SER A 12 1.13 -14.54 19.84
C SER A 12 1.68 -15.33 18.64
N ALA A 13 1.73 -16.65 18.80
CA ALA A 13 2.26 -17.59 17.82
C ALA A 13 1.36 -17.81 16.59
N ASP A 14 0.14 -17.26 16.60
CA ASP A 14 -0.80 -17.30 15.48
C ASP A 14 -0.90 -15.92 14.83
N ASN A 15 0.11 -15.57 14.03
CA ASN A 15 -0.07 -14.54 13.03
C ASN A 15 -0.33 -15.23 11.68
N GLU A 16 -1.06 -14.56 10.78
CA GLU A 16 -1.39 -15.08 9.43
C GLU A 16 -0.15 -15.46 8.59
N TRP A 17 1.04 -15.04 9.02
CA TRP A 17 2.33 -15.32 8.39
C TRP A 17 3.07 -16.51 9.01
N THR A 18 2.58 -17.11 10.10
CA THR A 18 3.27 -18.22 10.78
C THR A 18 3.49 -19.39 9.82
N GLU A 19 2.48 -19.76 9.03
CA GLU A 19 2.57 -20.82 8.02
C GLU A 19 3.58 -20.50 6.91
N ILE A 20 3.71 -19.22 6.55
CA ILE A 20 4.62 -18.77 5.49
C ILE A 20 6.08 -18.76 6.00
N LEU A 21 6.29 -18.44 7.28
CA LEU A 21 7.62 -18.29 7.88
C LEU A 21 8.13 -19.56 8.58
N ARG A 22 7.26 -20.55 8.81
CA ARG A 22 7.58 -21.84 9.44
C ARG A 22 7.06 -22.99 8.58
N ASN A 23 7.98 -23.86 8.18
CA ASN A 23 7.67 -25.10 7.49
C ASN A 23 7.68 -26.28 8.48
N GLU A 24 6.50 -26.77 8.84
CA GLU A 24 6.35 -27.87 9.80
C GLU A 24 6.80 -29.22 9.23
N ARG A 25 6.59 -29.46 7.93
CA ARG A 25 6.93 -30.73 7.25
C ARG A 25 8.41 -31.09 7.37
N ILE A 26 9.30 -30.10 7.37
CA ILE A 26 10.75 -30.30 7.55
C ILE A 26 11.26 -29.77 8.89
N ASN A 27 10.36 -29.37 9.79
CA ASN A 27 10.64 -28.78 11.10
C ASN A 27 11.67 -27.63 11.06
N ARG A 28 11.47 -26.67 10.14
CA ARG A 28 12.34 -25.49 10.00
C ARG A 28 11.53 -24.20 10.02
N ARG A 29 12.10 -23.16 10.62
CA ARG A 29 11.57 -21.79 10.58
C ARG A 29 12.67 -20.80 10.24
N ILE A 30 12.30 -19.69 9.62
CA ILE A 30 13.25 -18.60 9.41
C ILE A 30 13.61 -17.95 10.76
N LEU A 31 14.89 -17.62 10.93
CA LEU A 31 15.35 -16.87 12.11
C LEU A 31 15.00 -15.38 11.95
N PRO A 32 14.66 -14.67 13.04
CA PRO A 32 14.30 -13.24 12.98
C PRO A 32 15.36 -12.38 12.26
N ASN A 33 16.65 -12.60 12.53
CA ASN A 33 17.74 -11.87 11.87
C ASN A 33 17.78 -12.10 10.35
N HIS A 34 17.52 -13.34 9.91
CA HIS A 34 17.45 -13.65 8.48
C HIS A 34 16.24 -12.99 7.83
N LEU A 35 15.09 -13.02 8.51
CA LEU A 35 13.89 -12.34 8.03
C LEU A 35 14.14 -10.83 7.89
N SER A 36 14.76 -10.18 8.88
CA SER A 36 15.14 -8.77 8.79
C SER A 36 16.05 -8.48 7.59
N ASN A 37 17.03 -9.35 7.30
CA ASN A 37 17.91 -9.20 6.15
C ASN A 37 17.17 -9.37 4.81
N ILE A 38 16.23 -10.32 4.72
CA ILE A 38 15.39 -10.51 3.53
C ILE A 38 14.55 -9.26 3.30
N ILE A 39 13.87 -8.77 4.33
CA ILE A 39 13.01 -7.58 4.22
C ILE A 39 13.84 -6.34 3.85
N ALA A 40 15.01 -6.14 4.46
CA ALA A 40 15.92 -5.06 4.07
C ALA A 40 16.34 -5.15 2.59
N THR A 41 16.62 -6.36 2.11
CA THR A 41 16.94 -6.62 0.70
C THR A 41 15.74 -6.31 -0.21
N MET A 42 14.52 -6.72 0.17
CA MET A 42 13.30 -6.40 -0.59
C MET A 42 13.04 -4.90 -0.66
N VAL A 43 13.26 -4.18 0.46
CA VAL A 43 13.15 -2.72 0.50
C VAL A 43 14.18 -2.06 -0.41
N SER A 44 15.43 -2.51 -0.40
CA SER A 44 16.47 -1.99 -1.30
C SER A 44 16.16 -2.21 -2.79
N LYS A 45 15.40 -3.26 -3.11
CA LYS A 45 14.96 -3.59 -4.47
C LYS A 45 13.64 -2.91 -4.86
N GLY A 46 13.04 -2.12 -3.96
CA GLY A 46 11.74 -1.48 -4.19
C GLY A 46 10.55 -2.45 -4.22
N LEU A 47 10.72 -3.69 -3.73
CA LEU A 47 9.65 -4.71 -3.65
C LEU A 47 8.87 -4.64 -2.33
N ALA A 48 9.33 -3.81 -1.40
CA ALA A 48 8.68 -3.58 -0.12
C ALA A 48 9.01 -2.17 0.37
N ALA A 49 8.22 -1.65 1.30
CA ALA A 49 8.53 -0.40 1.97
C ALA A 49 8.16 -0.46 3.45
N TYR A 50 9.01 0.11 4.30
CA TYR A 50 8.68 0.29 5.72
C TYR A 50 7.51 1.26 5.89
N GLU A 51 6.54 0.86 6.70
CA GLU A 51 5.32 1.61 6.96
C GLU A 51 4.91 1.39 8.43
N PRO A 52 5.01 2.40 9.31
CA PRO A 52 5.37 3.79 9.05
C PRO A 52 6.86 3.98 8.67
N PRO A 53 7.21 5.09 7.99
CA PRO A 53 8.59 5.40 7.65
C PRO A 53 9.50 5.45 8.89
N LYS A 54 10.77 5.07 8.72
CA LYS A 54 11.80 5.06 9.78
C LYS A 54 11.61 4.00 10.89
N GLN A 55 10.63 3.12 10.77
CA GLN A 55 10.46 1.97 11.65
C GLN A 55 10.69 0.66 10.88
N THR A 56 11.24 -0.37 11.53
CA THR A 56 11.51 -1.68 10.91
C THR A 56 10.54 -2.78 11.37
N ARG A 57 9.51 -2.42 12.14
CA ARG A 57 8.57 -3.37 12.76
C ARG A 57 7.46 -3.82 11.81
N SER A 58 7.15 -3.01 10.80
CA SER A 58 6.08 -3.26 9.85
C SER A 58 6.50 -2.83 8.46
N VAL A 59 6.06 -3.61 7.48
CA VAL A 59 6.43 -3.45 6.09
C VAL A 59 5.22 -3.69 5.20
N LEU A 60 5.11 -2.87 4.17
CA LEU A 60 4.17 -3.05 3.07
C LEU A 60 4.87 -3.84 1.97
N LEU A 61 4.35 -5.03 1.66
CA LEU A 61 4.87 -5.88 0.58
C LEU A 61 4.14 -5.56 -0.73
N PHE A 62 4.90 -5.42 -1.80
CA PHE A 62 4.37 -5.12 -3.12
C PHE A 62 4.33 -6.39 -3.97
N TRP A 63 3.13 -6.93 -4.19
CA TRP A 63 2.91 -7.98 -5.21
C TRP A 63 2.98 -7.39 -6.62
N ARG A 64 2.61 -6.11 -6.73
CA ARG A 64 2.70 -5.26 -7.91
C ARG A 64 3.26 -3.92 -7.49
N LEU A 65 4.11 -3.34 -8.32
CA LEU A 65 4.85 -2.13 -7.96
C LEU A 65 3.89 -0.94 -7.77
N PRO A 66 4.18 -0.02 -6.84
CA PRO A 66 3.39 1.21 -6.68
C PRO A 66 3.25 2.02 -7.97
N GLU A 67 4.24 2.00 -8.85
CA GLU A 67 4.24 2.64 -10.16
C GLU A 67 3.21 2.01 -11.10
N GLU A 68 3.09 0.68 -11.09
CA GLU A 68 2.08 0.00 -11.90
C GLU A 68 0.68 0.25 -11.36
N TRP A 69 0.54 0.31 -10.03
CA TRP A 69 -0.71 0.73 -9.39
C TRP A 69 -1.08 2.16 -9.72
N ALA A 70 -0.10 3.06 -9.87
CA ALA A 70 -0.35 4.42 -10.32
C ALA A 70 -0.94 4.45 -11.74
N GLU A 71 -0.45 3.62 -12.66
CA GLU A 71 -1.03 3.51 -14.01
C GLU A 71 -2.42 2.88 -13.99
N VAL A 72 -2.65 1.81 -13.22
CA VAL A 72 -3.99 1.21 -13.05
C VAL A 72 -4.99 2.21 -12.51
N LEU A 73 -4.59 2.97 -11.49
CA LEU A 73 -5.39 4.03 -10.89
C LEU A 73 -5.75 5.09 -11.94
N TYR A 74 -4.76 5.54 -12.69
CA TYR A 74 -4.96 6.55 -13.72
C TYR A 74 -5.89 6.06 -14.83
N ASP A 75 -5.69 4.85 -15.33
CA ASP A 75 -6.51 4.26 -16.39
C ASP A 75 -7.95 4.05 -15.93
N TRP A 76 -8.15 3.63 -14.67
CA TRP A 76 -9.48 3.53 -14.07
C TRP A 76 -10.19 4.90 -14.01
N VAL A 77 -9.51 5.95 -13.53
CA VAL A 77 -10.06 7.31 -13.49
C VAL A 77 -10.43 7.82 -14.89
N VAL A 78 -9.59 7.54 -15.90
CA VAL A 78 -9.87 7.92 -17.29
C VAL A 78 -11.09 7.18 -17.82
N SER A 79 -11.15 5.86 -17.62
CA SER A 79 -12.24 5.00 -18.11
C SER A 79 -13.60 5.33 -17.50
N THR A 80 -13.60 5.81 -16.25
CA THR A 80 -14.82 6.20 -15.52
C THR A 80 -15.18 7.68 -15.72
N GLY A 81 -14.37 8.45 -16.47
CA GLY A 81 -14.62 9.86 -16.75
C GLY A 81 -14.45 10.77 -15.52
N GLN A 82 -13.66 10.35 -14.53
CA GLN A 82 -13.50 11.08 -13.26
C GLN A 82 -12.29 12.04 -13.23
N LEU A 83 -11.73 12.37 -14.40
CA LEU A 83 -10.71 13.41 -14.52
C LEU A 83 -11.29 14.79 -14.13
N ASN A 84 -10.46 15.62 -13.50
CA ASN A 84 -10.81 16.94 -12.98
C ASN A 84 -11.85 16.97 -11.85
N THR A 85 -12.32 15.81 -11.40
CA THR A 85 -13.19 15.67 -10.23
C THR A 85 -12.34 15.38 -9.00
N ILE A 86 -12.82 15.83 -7.82
CA ILE A 86 -12.21 15.49 -6.54
C ILE A 86 -12.81 14.17 -6.08
N LEU A 87 -11.96 13.19 -5.80
CA LEU A 87 -12.33 11.90 -5.23
C LEU A 87 -11.74 11.77 -3.84
N THR A 88 -12.50 11.19 -2.93
CA THR A 88 -11.96 10.73 -1.65
C THR A 88 -11.24 9.40 -1.84
N PHE A 89 -10.39 9.03 -0.89
CA PHE A 89 -9.77 7.70 -0.92
C PHE A 89 -10.83 6.59 -0.82
N TYR A 90 -11.93 6.84 -0.10
CA TYR A 90 -13.04 5.90 0.02
C TYR A 90 -13.69 5.61 -1.34
N ASP A 91 -13.94 6.64 -2.16
CA ASP A 91 -14.52 6.49 -3.50
C ASP A 91 -13.67 5.59 -4.42
N ILE A 92 -12.37 5.52 -4.17
CA ILE A 92 -11.40 4.71 -4.94
C ILE A 92 -11.32 3.29 -4.37
N THR A 93 -11.30 3.14 -3.04
CA THR A 93 -11.16 1.83 -2.39
C THR A 93 -12.46 1.04 -2.31
N ASP A 94 -13.60 1.72 -2.35
CA ASP A 94 -14.95 1.12 -2.25
C ASP A 94 -15.92 1.77 -3.26
N PRO A 95 -15.64 1.66 -4.58
CA PRO A 95 -16.51 2.19 -5.60
C PRO A 95 -17.82 1.40 -5.70
N PRO A 96 -18.94 2.00 -6.18
CA PRO A 96 -20.21 1.30 -6.38
C PRO A 96 -20.14 0.10 -7.35
N VAL A 97 -19.14 0.10 -8.24
CA VAL A 97 -18.84 -0.99 -9.17
C VAL A 97 -17.43 -1.43 -8.89
N ASP A 98 -17.26 -2.73 -8.62
CA ASP A 98 -15.96 -3.32 -8.34
C ASP A 98 -14.91 -2.94 -9.39
N SER A 99 -13.76 -2.51 -8.89
CA SER A 99 -12.63 -2.09 -9.70
C SER A 99 -11.37 -2.85 -9.29
N PRO A 100 -10.30 -2.81 -10.10
CA PRO A 100 -9.00 -3.35 -9.69
C PRO A 100 -8.43 -2.72 -8.41
N LEU A 101 -8.97 -1.58 -7.99
CA LEU A 101 -8.54 -0.81 -6.82
C LEU A 101 -9.40 -1.09 -5.58
N THR A 102 -10.46 -1.89 -5.71
CA THR A 102 -11.31 -2.24 -4.57
C THR A 102 -10.46 -2.91 -3.48
N ASN A 103 -10.62 -2.46 -2.23
CA ASN A 103 -9.83 -2.91 -1.07
C ASN A 103 -8.31 -2.69 -1.16
N ILE A 104 -7.82 -1.81 -2.04
CA ILE A 104 -6.39 -1.47 -2.06
C ILE A 104 -5.99 -0.85 -0.70
N PRO A 105 -4.87 -1.30 -0.08
CA PRO A 105 -4.41 -0.70 1.17
C PRO A 105 -4.14 0.80 1.01
N VAL A 106 -4.73 1.63 1.87
CA VAL A 106 -4.55 3.10 1.85
C VAL A 106 -3.08 3.55 1.74
N PRO A 107 -2.10 2.94 2.46
CA PRO A 107 -0.70 3.32 2.30
C PRO A 107 -0.14 3.06 0.90
N LEU A 108 -0.64 2.02 0.21
CA LEU A 108 -0.27 1.73 -1.19
C LEU A 108 -0.92 2.73 -2.14
N LEU A 109 -2.21 3.03 -1.95
CA LEU A 109 -2.93 4.04 -2.72
C LEU A 109 -2.25 5.42 -2.62
N ARG A 110 -1.87 5.83 -1.41
CA ARG A 110 -1.16 7.09 -1.17
C ARG A 110 0.15 7.16 -1.97
N ARG A 111 0.91 6.05 -2.03
CA ARG A 111 2.14 5.95 -2.82
C ARG A 111 1.86 6.06 -4.33
N ALA A 112 0.85 5.35 -4.82
CA ALA A 112 0.43 5.43 -6.22
C ALA A 112 0.00 6.85 -6.61
N ILE A 113 -0.80 7.53 -5.78
CA ILE A 113 -1.21 8.92 -5.99
C ILE A 113 0.01 9.85 -5.97
N ALA A 114 0.95 9.67 -5.03
CA ALA A 114 2.16 10.48 -4.97
C ALA A 114 3.04 10.33 -6.23
N ILE A 115 3.09 9.14 -6.82
CA ILE A 115 3.77 8.89 -8.11
C ILE A 115 3.10 9.67 -9.24
N LEU A 116 1.77 9.63 -9.33
CA LEU A 116 1.02 10.44 -10.30
C LEU A 116 1.25 11.95 -10.08
N GLY A 117 1.39 12.38 -8.82
CA GLY A 117 1.62 13.79 -8.47
C GLY A 117 2.97 14.30 -8.98
N LYS A 118 4.02 13.47 -8.89
CA LYS A 118 5.34 13.77 -9.47
C LYS A 118 5.30 13.98 -10.98
N THR A 119 4.37 13.32 -11.66
CA THR A 119 4.15 13.45 -13.11
C THR A 119 3.10 14.51 -13.49
N GLY A 120 2.59 15.29 -12.52
CA GLY A 120 1.56 16.31 -12.77
C GLY A 120 0.18 15.74 -13.11
N ARG A 121 -0.06 14.45 -12.86
CA ARG A 121 -1.32 13.73 -13.16
C ARG A 121 -2.27 13.65 -11.97
N SER A 122 -1.84 14.05 -10.78
CA SER A 122 -2.69 14.13 -9.60
C SER A 122 -2.29 15.29 -8.70
N GLN A 123 -3.24 15.71 -7.87
CA GLN A 123 -3.06 16.71 -6.83
C GLN A 123 -3.77 16.24 -5.57
N MET A 124 -3.03 16.05 -4.47
CA MET A 124 -3.61 15.74 -3.16
C MET A 124 -4.34 16.97 -2.62
N ILE A 125 -5.51 16.73 -2.03
CA ILE A 125 -6.37 17.76 -1.44
C ILE A 125 -6.66 17.34 0.01
N ALA A 126 -6.43 18.26 0.94
CA ALA A 126 -6.83 18.09 2.33
C ALA A 126 -8.34 18.33 2.44
N ILE A 127 -9.07 17.35 2.97
CA ILE A 127 -10.50 17.43 3.26
C ILE A 127 -10.64 17.36 4.80
N PRO A 128 -11.58 18.07 5.44
CA PRO A 128 -11.70 18.11 6.90
C PRO A 128 -11.72 16.73 7.58
N ASP A 129 -12.35 15.74 6.95
CA ASP A 129 -12.55 14.39 7.50
C ASP A 129 -11.80 13.29 6.72
N GLY A 130 -10.81 13.64 5.89
CA GLY A 130 -10.08 12.60 5.15
C GLY A 130 -9.08 13.08 4.11
N GLU A 131 -8.64 12.12 3.30
CA GLU A 131 -7.73 12.34 2.18
C GLU A 131 -8.52 12.41 0.87
N GLY A 132 -8.31 13.50 0.14
CA GLY A 132 -8.86 13.71 -1.21
C GLY A 132 -7.76 13.78 -2.25
N VAL A 133 -8.12 13.50 -3.50
CA VAL A 133 -7.24 13.62 -4.65
C VAL A 133 -8.03 14.12 -5.85
N ARG A 134 -7.43 15.02 -6.62
CA ARG A 134 -7.90 15.41 -7.94
C ARG A 134 -6.95 14.86 -8.99
N PHE A 135 -7.49 14.19 -10.00
CA PHE A 135 -6.71 13.68 -11.13
C PHE A 135 -6.75 14.65 -12.31
N LEU A 136 -5.63 14.78 -13.01
CA LEU A 136 -5.45 15.71 -14.10
C LEU A 136 -5.14 14.95 -15.39
N PRO A 137 -5.58 15.43 -16.56
CA PRO A 137 -5.18 14.85 -17.85
C PRO A 137 -3.66 14.82 -18.00
N ARG A 138 -3.13 13.82 -18.72
CA ARG A 138 -1.70 13.82 -19.10
C ARG A 138 -1.38 15.13 -19.83
N ALA A 139 -0.33 15.82 -19.38
CA ALA A 139 0.17 16.98 -20.09
C ALA A 139 0.58 16.55 -21.52
N LYS A 140 0.23 17.38 -22.51
CA LYS A 140 0.66 17.20 -23.91
C LYS A 140 2.15 17.51 -24.06
#